data_AF-A0A3D1QYX6-F1
#
_entry.id   AF-A0A3D1QYX6-F1
#
_cell.length_a   1.000
_cell.length_b   1.000
_cell.length_c   1.000
_cell.angle_alpha   90.00
_cell.angle_beta   90.00
_cell.angle_gamma   90.00
#
_symmetry.space_group_name_H-M   'P 1'
#
loop_
_entity.id
_entity.type
_entity.pdbx_description
1 polymer ?
#
loop_
_entity_poly.entity_id
_entity_poly.type
_entity_poly.pdbx_seq_one_letter_code
_entity_poly.pdbx_strand_id
1 'polypeptide(L)'
;MRIIAGSAKGRPLKGPKGPGLRPTSDRVRESLFNILGQWLEGLVVLDLFAGTGALAFESLSRGASRAVLVDKGKEALRLCRENAAALGMLERSEILSSAVDSRLAPTLTSRGPFDLVFADPPYADFAPAQ
;
A
#
# COMPACT_ATOMS: atom_id res chain seq x y z
N MET A 1 -11.01 -9.16 -3.04
CA MET A 1 -10.01 -8.68 -2.06
C MET A 1 -10.74 -8.11 -0.87
N ARG A 2 -10.24 -8.40 0.33
CA ARG A 2 -10.71 -7.84 1.61
C ARG A 2 -9.53 -7.71 2.56
N ILE A 3 -9.72 -6.99 3.66
CA ILE A 3 -8.77 -6.97 4.77
C ILE A 3 -8.83 -8.31 5.51
N ILE A 4 -7.67 -8.87 5.85
CA ILE A 4 -7.51 -10.25 6.34
C ILE A 4 -7.60 -10.29 7.87
N ALA A 5 -6.96 -9.34 8.56
CA ALA A 5 -6.95 -9.27 10.02
C ALA A 5 -6.97 -7.83 10.56
N GLY A 6 -7.03 -7.70 11.88
CA GLY A 6 -7.02 -6.42 12.58
C GLY A 6 -8.38 -5.72 12.65
N SER A 7 -8.36 -4.44 12.96
CA SER A 7 -9.52 -3.57 13.20
C SER A 7 -10.51 -3.47 12.02
N ALA A 8 -10.04 -3.65 10.79
CA ALA A 8 -10.85 -3.60 9.57
C ALA A 8 -11.10 -4.98 8.94
N LYS A 9 -10.82 -6.07 9.66
CA LYS A 9 -10.97 -7.46 9.19
C LYS A 9 -12.30 -7.69 8.47
N GLY A 10 -12.23 -8.34 7.31
CA GLY A 10 -13.38 -8.73 6.49
C GLY A 10 -13.94 -7.61 5.60
N ARG A 11 -13.53 -6.35 5.80
CA ARG A 11 -14.02 -5.23 4.98
C ARG A 11 -13.49 -5.35 3.55
N PRO A 12 -14.35 -5.10 2.53
CA PRO A 12 -13.96 -5.25 1.14
C PRO A 12 -12.98 -4.15 0.71
N LEU A 13 -12.07 -4.51 -0.19
CA LEU A 13 -11.22 -3.57 -0.92
C LEU A 13 -11.70 -3.48 -2.36
N LYS A 14 -11.90 -2.26 -2.84
CA LYS A 14 -12.17 -2.00 -4.24
C LYS A 14 -10.94 -2.36 -5.06
N GLY A 15 -11.17 -3.04 -6.17
CA GLY A 15 -10.14 -3.44 -7.13
C GLY A 15 -10.19 -2.60 -8.41
N PRO A 16 -9.14 -2.73 -9.24
CA PRO A 16 -9.10 -2.11 -10.56
C PRO A 16 -10.19 -2.69 -11.47
N LYS A 17 -10.68 -1.85 -12.40
CA LYS A 17 -11.70 -2.25 -13.38
C LYS A 17 -11.09 -2.68 -14.72
N GLY A 18 -9.82 -2.36 -14.96
CA GLY A 18 -9.13 -2.65 -16.23
C GLY A 18 -7.88 -3.51 -16.06
N PRO A 19 -7.35 -4.07 -17.17
CA PRO A 19 -6.08 -4.76 -17.19
C PRO A 19 -4.95 -3.73 -16.99
N GLY A 20 -4.21 -3.83 -15.88
CA GLY A 20 -3.08 -2.93 -15.61
C GLY A 20 -2.62 -2.95 -14.16
N LEU A 21 -3.56 -3.00 -13.23
CA LEU A 21 -3.27 -3.31 -11.83
C LEU A 21 -3.56 -4.79 -11.58
N ARG A 22 -2.53 -5.56 -11.23
CA ARG A 22 -2.69 -6.94 -10.77
C ARG A 22 -2.71 -6.93 -9.25
N PRO A 23 -3.84 -7.25 -8.61
CA PRO A 23 -3.87 -7.27 -7.16
C PRO A 23 -3.00 -8.39 -6.62
N THR A 24 -2.18 -8.10 -5.60
CA THR A 24 -1.52 -9.11 -4.78
C THR A 24 -2.58 -10.04 -4.21
N SER A 25 -2.50 -11.34 -4.54
CA SER A 25 -3.51 -12.30 -4.14
C SER A 25 -3.68 -12.32 -2.62
N ASP A 26 -4.90 -12.59 -2.15
CA ASP A 26 -5.18 -12.64 -0.71
C ASP A 26 -4.25 -13.66 0.00
N ARG A 27 -3.88 -14.78 -0.68
CA ARG A 27 -2.94 -15.79 -0.17
C ARG A 27 -1.50 -15.27 -0.01
N VAL A 28 -0.98 -14.51 -0.98
CA VAL A 28 0.36 -13.92 -0.89
C VAL A 28 0.41 -12.92 0.25
N ARG A 29 -0.64 -12.09 0.37
CA ARG A 29 -0.75 -11.10 1.43
C ARG A 29 -0.85 -11.75 2.81
N GLU A 30 -1.69 -12.77 2.96
CA GLU A 30 -1.79 -13.54 4.20
C GLU A 30 -0.43 -14.13 4.60
N SER A 31 0.27 -14.75 3.66
CA SER A 31 1.59 -15.33 3.90
C SER A 31 2.62 -14.27 4.32
N LEU A 32 2.63 -13.13 3.65
CA LEU A 32 3.51 -12.00 3.97
C LEU A 32 3.28 -11.49 5.40
N PHE A 33 2.02 -11.24 5.78
CA PHE A 33 1.70 -10.75 7.12
C PHE A 33 1.86 -11.82 8.21
N ASN A 34 1.80 -13.11 7.87
CA ASN A 34 2.16 -14.19 8.78
C ASN A 34 3.67 -14.20 9.07
N ILE A 35 4.51 -13.86 8.08
CA ILE A 35 5.96 -13.71 8.26
C ILE A 35 6.29 -12.46 9.09
N LEU A 36 5.64 -11.33 8.79
CA LEU A 36 5.82 -10.09 9.56
C LEU A 36 5.32 -10.21 11.01
N GLY A 37 4.36 -11.11 11.27
CA GLY A 37 3.80 -11.34 12.59
C GLY A 37 2.82 -10.25 13.05
N GLN A 38 2.71 -10.07 14.37
CA GLN A 38 1.80 -9.09 14.99
C GLN A 38 2.50 -7.75 15.35
N TRP A 39 3.75 -7.57 14.92
CA TRP A 39 4.61 -6.45 15.32
C TRP A 39 4.38 -5.19 14.48
N LEU A 40 3.13 -4.84 14.20
CA LEU A 40 2.78 -3.69 13.37
C LEU A 40 2.23 -2.50 14.17
N GLU A 41 1.99 -2.69 15.46
CA GLU A 41 1.47 -1.65 16.33
C GLU A 41 2.40 -0.44 16.39
N GLY A 42 1.86 0.75 16.11
CA GLY A 42 2.61 2.01 16.16
C GLY A 42 3.48 2.30 14.92
N LEU A 43 3.72 1.33 14.05
CA LEU A 43 4.64 1.49 12.91
C LEU A 43 4.17 2.54 11.90
N VAL A 44 5.13 3.24 11.30
CA VAL A 44 4.97 4.11 10.13
C VAL A 44 5.36 3.33 8.87
N VAL A 45 4.38 3.09 8.00
CA VAL A 45 4.54 2.23 6.83
C VAL A 45 4.70 3.07 5.56
N LEU A 46 5.56 2.64 4.66
CA LEU A 46 5.67 3.16 3.28
C LEU A 46 5.31 2.05 2.29
N ASP A 47 4.39 2.32 1.39
CA ASP A 47 3.96 1.41 0.32
C ASP A 47 4.33 2.03 -1.04
N LEU A 48 5.44 1.60 -1.61
CA LEU A 48 5.91 1.99 -2.93
C LEU A 48 5.21 1.11 -3.96
N PHE A 49 4.61 1.74 -4.98
CA PHE A 49 3.76 1.07 -5.99
C PHE A 49 2.44 0.56 -5.38
N ALA A 50 1.80 1.42 -4.59
CA ALA A 50 0.69 1.05 -3.71
C ALA A 50 -0.49 0.36 -4.42
N GLY A 51 -0.76 0.65 -5.70
CA GLY A 51 -1.85 0.03 -6.44
C GLY A 51 -3.21 0.29 -5.78
N THR A 52 -3.81 -0.74 -5.17
CA THR A 52 -5.08 -0.63 -4.43
C THR A 52 -4.91 -0.19 -2.97
N GLY A 53 -3.66 -0.08 -2.49
CA GLY A 53 -3.27 0.16 -1.10
C GLY A 53 -3.39 -1.08 -0.21
N ALA A 54 -3.50 -2.27 -0.80
CA ALA A 54 -3.78 -3.50 -0.10
C ALA A 54 -2.81 -3.82 1.06
N LEU A 55 -1.50 -3.55 0.89
CA LEU A 55 -0.48 -3.80 1.91
C LEU A 55 -0.49 -2.73 3.00
N ALA A 56 -0.53 -1.46 2.61
CA ALA A 56 -0.68 -0.34 3.54
C ALA A 56 -1.92 -0.49 4.45
N PHE A 57 -3.10 -0.78 3.87
CA PHE A 57 -4.34 -0.88 4.65
C PHE A 57 -4.40 -2.11 5.54
N GLU A 58 -3.81 -3.24 5.11
CA GLU A 58 -3.67 -4.41 5.98
C GLU A 58 -2.76 -4.08 7.18
N SER A 59 -1.71 -3.30 6.97
CA SER A 59 -0.82 -2.83 8.04
C SER A 59 -1.54 -1.90 9.02
N LEU A 60 -2.28 -0.90 8.51
CA LEU A 60 -3.10 0.01 9.33
C LEU A 60 -4.20 -0.74 10.10
N SER A 61 -4.77 -1.77 9.50
CA SER A 61 -5.76 -2.62 10.16
C SER A 61 -5.14 -3.35 11.36
N ARG A 62 -3.89 -3.82 11.22
CA ARG A 62 -3.12 -4.56 12.22
C ARG A 62 -2.40 -3.71 13.26
N GLY A 63 -2.58 -2.38 13.24
CA GLY A 63 -2.11 -1.50 14.30
C GLY A 63 -1.08 -0.44 13.87
N ALA A 64 -0.67 -0.41 12.60
CA ALA A 64 0.21 0.67 12.12
C ALA A 64 -0.44 2.04 12.36
N SER A 65 0.36 2.99 12.81
CA SER A 65 -0.10 4.33 13.19
C SER A 65 -0.39 5.18 11.96
N ARG A 66 0.41 5.04 10.91
CA ARG A 66 0.32 5.80 9.66
C ARG A 66 0.87 5.01 8.49
N ALA A 67 0.32 5.24 7.30
CA ALA A 67 0.84 4.73 6.05
C ALA A 67 1.00 5.85 5.01
N VAL A 68 2.12 5.84 4.30
CA VAL A 68 2.37 6.66 3.11
C VAL A 68 2.29 5.75 1.89
N LEU A 69 1.38 6.03 0.97
CA LEU A 69 1.13 5.25 -0.22
C LEU A 69 1.60 6.05 -1.44
N VAL A 70 2.50 5.50 -2.24
CA VAL A 70 3.05 6.18 -3.42
C VAL A 70 2.71 5.40 -4.69
N ASP A 71 2.10 6.08 -5.65
CA ASP A 71 1.86 5.53 -6.98
C ASP A 71 1.81 6.63 -8.04
N LYS A 72 2.13 6.30 -9.29
CA LYS A 72 2.00 7.20 -10.47
C LYS A 72 0.67 7.03 -11.19
N GLY A 73 0.02 5.87 -11.03
CA GLY A 73 -1.20 5.49 -11.73
C GLY A 73 -2.42 6.22 -11.19
N LYS A 74 -3.12 6.95 -12.06
CA LYS A 74 -4.37 7.65 -11.70
C LYS A 74 -5.42 6.72 -11.11
N GLU A 75 -5.56 5.51 -11.65
CA GLU A 75 -6.50 4.51 -11.14
C GLU A 75 -6.07 3.99 -9.75
N ALA A 76 -4.78 3.70 -9.56
CA ALA A 76 -4.22 3.28 -8.27
C ALA A 76 -4.51 4.32 -7.18
N LEU A 77 -4.16 5.57 -7.45
CA LEU A 77 -4.38 6.69 -6.53
C LEU A 77 -5.87 6.92 -6.22
N ARG A 78 -6.75 6.74 -7.21
CA ARG A 78 -8.22 6.78 -6.99
C ARG A 78 -8.65 5.65 -6.04
N LEU A 79 -8.19 4.42 -6.31
CA LEU A 79 -8.52 3.26 -5.49
C LEU A 79 -7.99 3.38 -4.07
N CYS A 80 -6.77 3.87 -3.88
CA CYS A 80 -6.20 4.16 -2.56
C CYS A 80 -7.10 5.12 -1.78
N ARG A 81 -7.54 6.24 -2.38
CA ARG A 81 -8.43 7.20 -1.71
C ARG A 81 -9.79 6.58 -1.36
N GLU A 82 -10.38 5.86 -2.30
CA GLU A 82 -11.69 5.22 -2.09
C GLU A 82 -11.64 4.12 -1.02
N ASN A 83 -10.57 3.33 -0.99
CA ASN A 83 -10.38 2.29 0.02
C ASN A 83 -10.06 2.89 1.38
N ALA A 84 -9.19 3.90 1.46
CA ALA A 84 -8.93 4.62 2.71
C ALA A 84 -10.22 5.20 3.30
N ALA A 85 -11.07 5.82 2.46
CA ALA A 85 -12.37 6.34 2.88
C ALA A 85 -13.30 5.20 3.34
N ALA A 86 -13.45 4.16 2.52
CA ALA A 86 -14.31 3.02 2.79
C ALA A 86 -13.87 2.20 4.03
N LEU A 87 -12.62 2.33 4.47
CA LEU A 87 -12.07 1.69 5.66
C LEU A 87 -12.00 2.63 6.88
N GLY A 88 -12.29 3.92 6.74
CA GLY A 88 -12.14 4.90 7.82
C GLY A 88 -10.68 5.15 8.20
N MET A 89 -9.78 5.12 7.22
CA MET A 89 -8.32 5.19 7.39
C MET A 89 -7.70 6.44 6.72
N LEU A 90 -8.50 7.37 6.21
CA LEU A 90 -8.01 8.57 5.51
C LEU A 90 -7.02 9.39 6.35
N GLU A 91 -7.33 9.65 7.62
CA GLU A 91 -6.47 10.44 8.51
C GLU A 91 -5.11 9.78 8.79
N ARG A 92 -5.05 8.45 8.66
CA ARG A 92 -3.82 7.66 8.82
C ARG A 92 -3.14 7.34 7.49
N SER A 93 -3.65 7.84 6.37
CA SER A 93 -3.17 7.53 5.02
C SER A 93 -2.76 8.79 4.27
N GLU A 94 -1.48 8.92 3.95
CA GLU A 94 -1.00 9.95 3.03
C GLU A 94 -0.79 9.33 1.64
N ILE A 95 -1.50 9.85 0.63
CA ILE A 95 -1.47 9.29 -0.74
C ILE A 95 -0.73 10.26 -1.66
N LEU A 96 0.44 9.85 -2.14
CA LEU A 96 1.34 10.64 -2.98
C LEU A 96 1.26 10.21 -4.44
N SER A 97 0.96 11.17 -5.31
CA SER A 97 0.99 11.00 -6.76
C SER A 97 2.40 11.23 -7.29
N SER A 98 3.23 10.19 -7.36
CA SER A 98 4.61 10.30 -7.83
C SER A 98 5.09 8.99 -8.46
N ALA A 99 6.02 9.10 -9.41
CA ALA A 99 6.85 7.97 -9.78
C ALA A 99 7.78 7.62 -8.60
N VAL A 100 8.09 6.33 -8.45
CA VAL A 100 9.09 5.84 -7.51
C VAL A 100 10.44 5.86 -8.23
N ASP A 101 11.08 7.02 -8.20
CA ASP A 101 12.41 7.26 -8.75
C ASP A 101 13.25 8.10 -7.76
N SER A 102 14.49 8.42 -8.12
CA SER A 102 15.41 9.18 -7.26
C SER A 102 14.88 10.55 -6.80
N ARG A 103 13.96 11.17 -7.54
CA ARG A 103 13.38 12.49 -7.21
C ARG A 103 12.38 12.41 -6.06
N LEU A 104 11.91 11.21 -5.73
CA LEU A 104 11.00 10.98 -4.62
C LEU A 104 11.71 11.04 -3.26
N ALA A 105 13.04 10.82 -3.21
CA ALA A 105 13.79 10.68 -1.96
C ALA A 105 13.67 11.89 -1.01
N PRO A 106 13.79 13.16 -1.46
CA PRO A 106 13.61 14.32 -0.58
C PRO A 106 12.21 14.38 0.04
N THR A 107 11.18 14.04 -0.75
CA THR A 107 9.77 14.00 -0.33
C THR A 107 9.54 12.94 0.74
N LEU A 108 10.18 11.77 0.63
CA LEU A 108 10.04 10.69 1.62
C LEU A 108 10.83 10.99 2.90
N THR A 109 12.01 11.61 2.77
CA THR A 109 12.86 11.96 3.93
C THR A 109 12.13 12.87 4.90
N SER A 110 11.29 13.79 4.41
CA SER A 110 10.49 14.68 5.26
C SER A 110 9.26 14.02 5.91
N ARG A 111 8.98 12.74 5.61
CA ARG A 111 7.77 12.01 6.05
C ARG A 111 8.08 10.81 6.95
N GLY A 112 9.36 10.45 7.06
CA GLY A 112 9.86 9.35 7.86
C GLY A 112 10.39 9.78 9.23
N PRO A 113 11.02 8.86 9.99
CA PRO A 113 11.45 7.51 9.57
C PRO A 113 10.29 6.56 9.26
N PHE A 114 10.56 5.53 8.44
CA PHE A 114 9.63 4.44 8.13
C PHE A 114 10.14 3.16 8.76
N ASP A 115 9.27 2.43 9.43
CA ASP A 115 9.60 1.17 10.10
C ASP A 115 9.43 -0.03 9.18
N LEU A 116 8.54 0.08 8.19
CA LEU A 116 8.25 -0.97 7.22
C LEU A 116 8.05 -0.35 5.83
N VAL A 117 8.75 -0.91 4.84
CA VAL A 117 8.66 -0.48 3.45
C VAL A 117 8.25 -1.66 2.57
N PHE A 118 7.17 -1.50 1.83
CA PHE A 118 6.79 -2.39 0.73
C PHE A 118 7.25 -1.81 -0.61
N ALA A 119 7.77 -2.65 -1.49
CA ALA A 119 8.12 -2.30 -2.85
C ALA A 119 7.83 -3.49 -3.77
N ASP A 120 6.68 -3.44 -4.45
CA ASP A 120 6.24 -4.46 -5.42
C ASP A 120 6.09 -3.80 -6.81
N PRO A 121 7.20 -3.47 -7.47
CA PRO A 121 7.14 -2.70 -8.70
C PRO A 121 6.69 -3.60 -9.88
N PRO A 122 6.04 -3.03 -10.90
CA PRO A 122 5.57 -3.82 -12.04
C PRO A 122 6.75 -4.42 -12.82
N TYR A 123 6.67 -5.72 -13.13
CA TYR A 123 7.72 -6.46 -13.87
C TYR A 123 8.12 -5.81 -15.21
N ALA A 124 7.19 -5.13 -15.90
CA ALA A 124 7.45 -4.47 -17.18
C ALA A 124 8.46 -3.32 -17.07
N ASP A 125 8.59 -2.69 -15.89
CA ASP A 125 9.49 -1.56 -15.68
C ASP A 125 10.96 -2.02 -15.49
N PHE A 126 11.24 -3.33 -15.44
CA PHE A 126 12.61 -3.91 -15.31
C PHE A 126 13.00 -4.87 -16.44
N ALA A 127 12.19 -4.98 -17.50
CA ALA A 127 12.65 -5.68 -18.69
C ALA A 127 13.82 -4.88 -19.30
N PRO A 128 14.97 -5.51 -19.60
CA PRO A 128 16.04 -4.81 -20.29
C PRO A 128 15.49 -4.24 -21.61
N ALA A 129 15.82 -2.99 -21.91
CA ALA A 129 15.54 -2.42 -23.21
C ALA A 129 16.17 -3.35 -24.26
N GLN A 130 15.36 -3.86 -25.19
CA GLN A 130 15.84 -4.57 -26.37
C GLN A 130 16.51 -3.60 -27.32
#